data_AF-A0A6A6CVZ9-F1
#
_entry.id   AF-A0A6A6CVZ9-F1
#
_cell.length_a   1.000
_cell.length_b   1.000
_cell.length_c   1.000
_cell.angle_alpha   90.00
_cell.angle_beta   90.00
_cell.angle_gamma   90.00
#
_symmetry.space_group_name_H-M   'P 1'
#
loop_
_entity.id
_entity.type
_entity.pdbx_description
1 polymer ?
#
loop_
_entity_poly.entity_id
_entity_poly.type
_entity_poly.pdbx_seq_one_letter_code
_entity_poly.pdbx_strand_id
1 'polypeptide(L)'
;MLNSKALTDLLSHNRDDRLCKKWYLMTPNGTLLAYSQPTDISDIRKQAAVAAITWQEHEHQQQSGFNGEIREDAEQSPLHVLIVESQTSNIIMRKIQNHLLLVLEGGVPPRRSGFERRITAESADGTNQRPSHEDEAVSIRSDHTGSSKVATNVLKLQRTKLDQLAEAIMADFQQTGFKMPEESSTIVF
;
A
#
# COMPACT_ATOMS: atom_id res chain seq x y z
N MET A 1 15.79 17.40 9.08
CA MET A 1 16.44 16.33 8.29
C MET A 1 15.80 15.00 8.67
N LEU A 2 15.54 14.13 7.70
CA LEU A 2 14.93 12.81 7.94
C LEU A 2 15.90 11.90 8.71
N ASN A 3 15.54 11.45 9.90
CA ASN A 3 16.37 10.52 10.67
C ASN A 3 16.07 9.07 10.25
N SER A 4 16.80 8.56 9.27
CA SER A 4 16.62 7.21 8.72
C SER A 4 16.82 6.11 9.76
N LYS A 5 17.66 6.32 10.77
CA LYS A 5 17.87 5.38 11.87
C LYS A 5 16.64 5.32 12.77
N ALA A 6 16.13 6.48 13.20
CA ALA A 6 14.92 6.54 14.02
C ALA A 6 13.69 5.94 13.29
N LEU A 7 13.58 6.15 11.97
CA LEU A 7 12.54 5.51 11.16
C LEU A 7 12.73 4.00 11.08
N THR A 8 13.95 3.52 10.84
CA THR A 8 14.26 2.08 10.83
C THR A 8 13.91 1.44 12.16
N ASP A 9 14.26 2.10 13.27
CA ASP A 9 13.93 1.65 14.61
C ASP A 9 12.40 1.63 14.79
N LEU A 10 11.69 2.72 14.48
CA LEU A 10 10.22 2.79 14.56
C LEU A 10 9.52 1.68 13.75
N LEU A 11 9.95 1.45 12.51
CA LEU A 11 9.42 0.39 11.65
C LEU A 11 9.70 -1.01 12.22
N SER A 12 10.88 -1.21 12.81
CA SER A 12 11.27 -2.47 13.45
C SER A 12 10.48 -2.74 14.73
N HIS A 13 10.19 -1.71 15.54
CA HIS A 13 9.37 -1.85 16.75
C HIS A 13 7.91 -2.22 16.44
N ASN A 14 7.40 -1.83 15.27
CA ASN A 14 6.02 -2.13 14.86
C ASN A 14 5.89 -3.49 14.14
N ARG A 15 6.99 -4.23 14.01
CA ARG A 15 6.99 -5.56 13.40
C ARG A 15 6.35 -6.61 14.31
N ASP A 16 5.58 -7.49 13.69
CA ASP A 16 4.98 -8.67 14.29
C ASP A 16 5.07 -9.82 13.26
N ASP A 17 5.72 -10.93 13.62
CA ASP A 17 5.96 -12.05 12.69
C ASP A 17 4.68 -12.71 12.13
N ARG A 18 3.53 -12.47 12.77
CA ARG A 18 2.23 -12.97 12.31
C ARG A 18 1.43 -11.90 11.58
N LEU A 19 1.25 -10.75 12.20
CA LEU A 19 0.32 -9.73 11.69
C LEU A 19 0.97 -8.77 10.71
N CYS A 20 2.13 -8.21 11.07
CA CYS A 20 2.82 -7.14 10.36
C CYS A 20 4.29 -7.52 10.18
N LYS A 21 4.56 -8.39 9.20
CA LYS A 21 5.85 -9.06 9.05
C LYS A 21 6.97 -8.10 8.68
N LYS A 22 6.68 -7.17 7.77
CA LYS A 22 7.66 -6.21 7.26
C LYS A 22 7.02 -4.86 7.06
N TRP A 23 7.79 -3.83 7.37
CA TRP A 23 7.46 -2.44 7.13
C TRP A 23 8.58 -1.81 6.33
N TYR A 24 8.22 -0.96 5.37
CA TYR A 24 9.22 -0.17 4.66
C TYR A 24 8.64 1.13 4.12
N LEU A 25 9.51 2.13 4.04
CA LEU A 25 9.27 3.42 3.43
C LEU A 25 10.04 3.48 2.12
N MET A 26 9.35 3.92 1.07
CA MET A 26 9.94 4.04 -0.26
C MET A 26 9.31 5.19 -1.03
N THR A 27 9.99 5.66 -2.06
CA THR A 27 9.37 6.52 -3.06
C THR A 27 8.52 5.68 -4.03
N PRO A 28 7.52 6.28 -4.70
CA PRO A 28 6.76 5.60 -5.77
C PRO A 28 7.64 5.00 -6.88
N ASN A 29 8.87 5.49 -7.04
CA ASN A 29 9.83 5.03 -8.05
C ASN A 29 10.63 3.78 -7.62
N GLY A 30 10.40 3.24 -6.42
CA GLY A 30 11.13 2.06 -5.95
C GLY A 30 12.35 2.36 -5.08
N THR A 31 12.67 3.63 -4.82
CA THR A 31 13.80 3.99 -3.95
C THR A 31 13.44 3.70 -2.50
N LEU A 32 14.08 2.69 -1.90
CA LEU A 32 13.90 2.32 -0.50
C LEU A 32 14.61 3.32 0.43
N LEU A 33 13.88 3.89 1.39
CA LEU A 33 14.37 4.90 2.33
C LEU A 33 14.64 4.32 3.72
N ALA A 34 13.73 3.48 4.23
CA ALA A 34 13.86 2.80 5.52
C ALA A 34 13.08 1.49 5.50
N TYR A 35 13.46 0.53 6.33
CA TYR A 35 12.79 -0.77 6.40
C TYR A 35 12.96 -1.41 7.78
N SER A 36 12.03 -2.27 8.18
CA SER A 36 12.09 -3.00 9.44
C SER A 36 13.17 -4.10 9.40
N GLN A 37 13.96 -4.20 10.46
CA GLN A 37 14.94 -5.27 10.70
C GLN A 37 14.37 -6.34 11.66
N PRO A 38 14.87 -7.59 11.64
CA PRO A 38 15.87 -8.16 10.72
C PRO A 38 15.25 -8.62 9.39
N THR A 39 15.70 -8.07 8.27
CA THR A 39 15.26 -8.44 6.91
C THR A 39 16.46 -8.38 5.96
N ASP A 40 16.53 -9.29 4.99
CA ASP A 40 17.54 -9.22 3.93
C ASP A 40 17.26 -8.02 3.01
N ILE A 41 18.28 -7.18 2.83
CA ILE A 41 18.24 -6.01 1.96
C ILE A 41 17.96 -6.38 0.49
N SER A 42 18.39 -7.56 0.05
CA SER A 42 18.18 -8.04 -1.32
C SER A 42 16.71 -8.35 -1.57
N ASP A 43 16.06 -8.98 -0.59
CA ASP A 43 14.65 -9.37 -0.70
C ASP A 43 13.73 -8.17 -0.56
N ILE A 44 14.01 -7.27 0.39
CA ILE A 44 13.19 -6.06 0.56
C ILE A 44 13.30 -5.13 -0.66
N ARG A 45 14.45 -5.07 -1.34
CA ARG A 45 14.59 -4.33 -2.60
C ARG A 45 13.76 -4.92 -3.73
N LYS A 46 13.75 -6.26 -3.87
CA LYS A 46 12.87 -6.93 -4.84
C LYS A 46 11.39 -6.64 -4.53
N GLN A 47 11.00 -6.68 -3.26
CA GLN A 47 9.64 -6.36 -2.83
C GLN A 47 9.27 -4.90 -3.10
N ALA A 48 10.17 -3.97 -2.81
CA ALA A 48 9.99 -2.55 -3.10
C ALA A 48 9.85 -2.29 -4.61
N ALA A 49 10.65 -2.96 -5.46
CA ALA A 49 10.51 -2.85 -6.91
C ALA A 49 9.14 -3.33 -7.40
N VAL A 50 8.66 -4.50 -6.92
CA VAL A 50 7.33 -5.02 -7.27
C VAL A 50 6.22 -4.08 -6.78
N ALA A 51 6.35 -3.55 -5.56
CA ALA A 51 5.40 -2.58 -5.01
C ALA A 51 5.36 -1.28 -5.83
N ALA A 52 6.52 -0.75 -6.25
CA ALA A 52 6.60 0.42 -7.13
C ALA A 52 5.87 0.19 -8.45
N ILE A 53 6.18 -0.91 -9.14
CA ILE A 53 5.55 -1.24 -10.42
C ILE A 53 4.03 -1.35 -10.25
N THR A 54 3.57 -2.05 -9.21
CA THR A 54 2.14 -2.22 -8.95
C THR A 54 1.46 -0.88 -8.63
N TRP A 55 2.11 -0.02 -7.82
CA TRP A 55 1.59 1.31 -7.51
C TRP A 55 1.48 2.18 -8.77
N GLN A 56 2.56 2.26 -9.54
CA GLN A 56 2.62 3.07 -10.75
C GLN A 56 1.62 2.60 -11.80
N GLU A 57 1.44 1.29 -11.99
CA GLU A 57 0.45 0.75 -12.94
C GLU A 57 -0.96 1.27 -12.62
N HIS A 58 -1.35 1.27 -11.35
CA HIS A 58 -2.65 1.77 -10.91
C HIS A 58 -2.75 3.30 -10.96
N GLU A 59 -1.67 4.02 -10.72
CA GLU A 59 -1.62 5.47 -10.86
C GLU A 59 -1.75 5.92 -12.33
N HIS A 60 -1.11 5.20 -13.27
CA HIS A 60 -1.21 5.48 -14.71
C HIS A 60 -2.56 5.07 -15.31
N GLN A 61 -3.16 3.95 -14.87
CA GLN A 61 -4.50 3.54 -15.31
C GLN A 61 -5.56 4.60 -15.02
N GLN A 62 -5.42 5.36 -13.94
CA GLN A 62 -6.27 6.52 -13.62
C GLN A 62 -6.06 7.67 -14.60
N GLN A 63 -4.83 7.91 -15.04
CA GLN A 63 -4.50 8.95 -16.01
C GLN A 63 -4.87 8.57 -17.44
N SER A 64 -4.93 7.28 -17.78
CA SER A 64 -5.21 6.80 -19.14
C SER A 64 -6.69 6.53 -19.44
N GLY A 65 -7.58 6.49 -18.43
CA GLY A 65 -9.04 6.43 -18.63
C GLY A 65 -9.66 7.69 -19.27
N PHE A 66 -8.82 8.59 -19.76
CA PHE A 66 -9.09 9.99 -20.08
C PHE A 66 -9.34 10.29 -21.57
N ASN A 67 -9.47 9.27 -22.42
CA ASN A 67 -9.71 9.49 -23.86
C ASN A 67 -11.19 9.40 -24.29
N GLY A 68 -12.14 9.30 -23.34
CA GLY A 68 -13.53 8.91 -23.64
C GLY A 68 -14.61 9.95 -23.39
N GLU A 69 -14.80 10.42 -22.15
CA GLU A 69 -16.03 11.16 -21.81
C GLU A 69 -15.78 12.26 -20.77
N ILE A 70 -16.16 13.48 -21.15
CA ILE A 70 -16.15 14.68 -20.31
C ILE A 70 -17.19 14.49 -19.20
N ARG A 71 -16.75 14.27 -17.96
CA ARG A 71 -17.55 14.48 -16.75
C ARG A 71 -16.82 15.50 -15.87
N GLU A 72 -17.34 16.72 -15.83
CA GLU A 72 -16.72 17.90 -15.19
C GLU A 72 -16.84 17.96 -13.64
N ASP A 73 -17.40 16.96 -12.95
CA ASP A 73 -17.74 17.10 -11.51
C ASP A 73 -17.30 15.93 -10.61
N ALA A 74 -16.39 15.06 -11.04
CA ALA A 74 -15.76 14.10 -10.13
C ALA A 74 -14.34 14.58 -9.79
N GLU A 75 -14.17 15.18 -8.62
CA GLU A 75 -12.84 15.44 -8.05
C GLU A 75 -11.99 14.18 -8.22
N GLN A 76 -10.96 14.27 -9.07
CA GLN A 76 -10.09 13.17 -9.43
C GLN A 76 -9.21 12.86 -8.23
N SER A 77 -9.77 12.06 -7.35
CA SER A 77 -9.24 11.85 -6.01
C SER A 77 -8.06 10.87 -6.15
N PRO A 78 -6.80 11.29 -5.92
CA PRO A 78 -5.60 10.54 -6.31
C PRO A 78 -5.47 9.23 -5.53
N LEU A 79 -4.78 8.24 -6.11
CA LEU A 79 -4.48 6.97 -5.44
C LEU A 79 -3.85 7.22 -4.05
N HIS A 80 -4.53 6.79 -3.00
CA HIS A 80 -4.08 6.98 -1.62
C HIS A 80 -3.66 5.67 -0.97
N VAL A 81 -4.42 4.59 -1.19
CA VAL A 81 -4.12 3.26 -0.65
C VAL A 81 -4.26 2.21 -1.73
N LEU A 82 -3.34 1.25 -1.75
CA LEU A 82 -3.39 0.09 -2.64
C LEU A 82 -3.18 -1.18 -1.82
N ILE A 83 -4.17 -2.07 -1.83
CA ILE A 83 -4.18 -3.34 -1.11
C ILE A 83 -4.02 -4.46 -2.12
N VAL A 84 -3.02 -5.31 -1.93
CA VAL A 84 -2.80 -6.54 -2.71
C VAL A 84 -2.95 -7.73 -1.76
N GLU A 85 -4.05 -8.47 -1.91
CA GLU A 85 -4.29 -9.71 -1.18
C GLU A 85 -3.79 -10.90 -1.97
N SER A 86 -2.96 -11.73 -1.35
CA SER A 86 -2.47 -12.99 -1.92
C SER A 86 -2.77 -14.17 -1.00
N GLN A 87 -2.43 -15.38 -1.47
CA GLN A 87 -2.59 -16.61 -0.68
C GLN A 87 -1.72 -16.63 0.59
N THR A 88 -0.58 -15.95 0.57
CA THR A 88 0.49 -16.09 1.59
C THR A 88 0.73 -14.81 2.39
N SER A 89 0.36 -13.65 1.85
CA SER A 89 0.49 -12.35 2.51
C SER A 89 -0.48 -11.31 1.96
N ASN A 90 -0.69 -10.25 2.74
CA ASN A 90 -1.31 -9.02 2.27
C ASN A 90 -0.23 -7.96 2.16
N ILE A 91 -0.25 -7.17 1.10
CA ILE A 91 0.59 -5.98 0.95
C ILE A 91 -0.34 -4.78 0.94
N ILE A 92 -0.08 -3.82 1.82
CA ILE A 92 -0.84 -2.57 1.86
C ILE A 92 0.14 -1.42 1.67
N MET A 93 -0.06 -0.64 0.61
CA MET A 93 0.71 0.54 0.28
C MET A 93 -0.16 1.77 0.57
N ARG A 94 0.37 2.74 1.31
CA ARG A 94 -0.31 4.01 1.60
C ARG A 94 0.58 5.19 1.30
N LYS A 95 0.03 6.19 0.62
CA LYS A 95 0.67 7.47 0.36
C LYS A 95 0.69 8.33 1.63
N ILE A 96 1.88 8.66 2.12
CA ILE A 96 2.08 9.57 3.26
C ILE A 96 2.31 11.01 2.79
N GLN A 97 3.10 11.18 1.72
CA GLN A 97 3.32 12.46 1.03
C GLN A 97 3.30 12.22 -0.48
N ASN A 98 3.31 13.27 -1.30
CA ASN A 98 3.28 13.18 -2.77
C ASN A 98 4.26 12.14 -3.32
N HIS A 99 5.47 12.09 -2.76
CA HIS A 99 6.57 11.23 -3.21
C HIS A 99 7.01 10.21 -2.16
N LEU A 100 6.12 9.82 -1.25
CA LEU A 100 6.47 8.91 -0.15
C LEU A 100 5.35 7.91 0.14
N LEU A 101 5.70 6.63 0.08
CA LEU A 101 4.84 5.50 0.38
C LEU A 101 5.32 4.77 1.63
N LEU A 102 4.37 4.41 2.49
CA LEU A 102 4.55 3.41 3.54
C LEU A 102 3.92 2.11 3.09
N VAL A 103 4.68 1.03 3.23
CA VAL A 103 4.25 -0.29 2.81
C VAL A 103 4.34 -1.26 3.97
N LEU A 104 3.27 -2.03 4.13
CA LEU A 104 3.13 -3.11 5.09
C LEU A 104 2.99 -4.43 4.36
N GLU A 105 3.87 -5.38 4.64
CA GLU A 105 3.65 -6.79 4.33
C GLU A 105 3.13 -7.51 5.58
N GLY A 106 1.87 -7.96 5.52
CA GLY A 106 1.20 -8.65 6.60
C GLY A 106 1.03 -10.14 6.33
N GLY A 107 1.01 -10.95 7.39
CA GLY A 107 0.62 -12.36 7.27
C GLY A 107 -0.88 -12.54 7.05
N VAL A 108 -1.26 -13.68 6.49
CA VAL A 108 -2.67 -14.06 6.35
C VAL A 108 -2.92 -15.38 7.06
N PRO A 109 -4.11 -15.56 7.68
CA PRO A 109 -4.55 -16.89 8.08
C PRO A 109 -4.60 -17.84 6.88
N PRO A 110 -4.51 -19.16 7.09
CA PRO A 110 -4.62 -20.15 6.00
C PRO A 110 -5.86 -19.89 5.14
N ARG A 111 -5.63 -19.47 3.89
CA ARG A 111 -6.68 -19.26 2.89
C ARG A 111 -6.99 -20.61 2.21
N ARG A 112 -8.20 -20.74 1.66
CA ARG A 112 -8.60 -21.95 0.93
C ARG A 112 -7.77 -22.11 -0.35
N SER A 113 -7.51 -23.36 -0.74
CA SER A 113 -6.94 -23.67 -2.06
C SER A 113 -7.88 -23.13 -3.15
N GLY A 114 -7.39 -22.16 -3.94
CA GLY A 114 -8.21 -21.43 -4.93
C GLY A 114 -8.49 -19.96 -4.59
N PHE A 115 -7.86 -19.38 -3.57
CA PHE A 115 -7.95 -17.93 -3.37
C PHE A 115 -7.28 -17.18 -4.54
N GLU A 116 -8.06 -16.39 -5.25
CA GLU A 116 -7.61 -15.52 -6.34
C GLU A 116 -6.99 -14.25 -5.77
N ARG A 117 -5.85 -13.85 -6.33
CA ARG A 117 -5.18 -12.58 -5.97
C ARG A 117 -6.16 -11.43 -6.23
N ARG A 118 -6.37 -10.59 -5.22
CA ARG A 118 -7.24 -9.41 -5.32
C ARG A 118 -6.42 -8.15 -5.12
N ILE A 119 -6.65 -7.16 -5.97
CA ILE A 119 -6.07 -5.83 -5.82
C ILE A 119 -7.21 -4.84 -5.61
N THR A 120 -7.07 -3.93 -4.65
CA THR A 120 -8.06 -2.90 -4.31
C THR A 120 -7.33 -1.56 -4.21
N ALA A 121 -7.66 -0.66 -5.13
CA ALA A 121 -7.19 0.72 -5.13
C ALA A 121 -8.23 1.60 -4.44
N GLU A 122 -7.78 2.48 -3.56
CA GLU A 122 -8.64 3.38 -2.80
C GLU A 122 -8.12 4.81 -2.88
N SER A 123 -9.07 5.73 -2.96
CA SER A 123 -8.79 7.15 -2.94
C SER A 123 -8.64 7.71 -1.52
N ALA A 124 -8.25 8.97 -1.41
CA ALA A 124 -8.15 9.69 -0.14
C ALA A 124 -9.49 9.71 0.63
N ASP A 125 -10.62 9.71 -0.11
CA ASP A 125 -11.97 9.70 0.46
C ASP A 125 -12.45 8.29 0.89
N GLY A 126 -11.58 7.28 0.78
CA GLY A 126 -11.92 5.88 1.09
C GLY A 126 -12.85 5.22 0.06
N THR A 127 -13.09 5.87 -1.08
CA THR A 127 -13.86 5.31 -2.18
C THR A 127 -13.02 4.26 -2.91
N ASN A 128 -13.60 3.06 -3.08
CA ASN A 128 -12.98 1.99 -3.85
C ASN A 128 -12.96 2.39 -5.33
N GLN A 129 -11.75 2.55 -5.87
CA GLN A 129 -11.52 2.87 -7.28
C GLN A 129 -11.44 1.55 -8.05
N ARG A 130 -12.61 0.96 -8.30
CA ARG A 130 -12.71 -0.21 -9.17
C ARG A 130 -12.51 0.27 -10.61
N PRO A 131 -11.60 -0.31 -11.39
CA PRO A 131 -11.59 -0.05 -12.83
C PRO A 131 -12.93 -0.57 -13.38
N SER A 132 -13.71 0.33 -13.97
CA SER A 132 -14.91 0.01 -14.72
C SER A 132 -14.48 -0.67 -16.02
N HIS A 133 -14.16 -1.96 -15.95
CA HIS A 133 -14.17 -2.82 -17.12
C HIS A 133 -15.06 -4.01 -16.84
N GLU A 134 -15.99 -4.18 -17.76
CA GLU A 134 -16.93 -5.28 -17.88
C GLU A 134 -16.18 -6.62 -17.80
N ASP A 135 -16.25 -7.24 -16.62
CA ASP A 135 -16.26 -8.69 -16.51
C ASP A 135 -17.20 -9.01 -15.36
N GLU A 136 -18.39 -9.49 -15.74
CA GLU A 136 -19.32 -10.22 -14.88
C GLU A 136 -18.66 -11.53 -14.38
N ALA A 137 -17.56 -11.43 -13.64
CA ALA A 137 -17.21 -12.45 -12.67
C ALA A 137 -18.00 -12.13 -11.40
N VAL A 138 -19.26 -12.55 -11.44
CA VAL A 138 -20.20 -12.67 -10.32
C VAL A 138 -19.44 -12.79 -9.01
N SER A 139 -19.42 -11.72 -8.21
CA SER A 139 -19.19 -11.85 -6.78
C SER A 139 -20.39 -12.60 -6.22
N ILE A 140 -20.38 -13.92 -6.39
CA ILE A 140 -21.17 -14.82 -5.57
C ILE A 140 -20.66 -14.53 -4.17
N ARG A 141 -21.45 -13.74 -3.45
CA ARG A 141 -21.38 -13.58 -2.01
C ARG A 141 -21.55 -14.97 -1.43
N SER A 142 -20.46 -15.72 -1.31
CA SER A 142 -20.40 -16.81 -0.35
C SER A 142 -20.21 -16.14 1.02
N ASP A 143 -21.33 -15.65 1.54
CA ASP A 143 -21.58 -15.79 2.96
C ASP A 143 -21.31 -17.27 3.32
N HIS A 144 -20.85 -17.52 4.54
CA HIS A 144 -20.49 -18.83 5.10
C HIS A 144 -19.01 -19.23 4.93
N THR A 145 -18.18 -18.79 5.90
CA THR A 145 -17.34 -19.66 6.76
C THR A 145 -16.37 -18.81 7.58
N GLY A 146 -16.15 -19.14 8.86
CA GLY A 146 -15.38 -18.34 9.80
C GLY A 146 -13.97 -17.91 9.33
N SER A 147 -13.32 -18.67 8.43
CA SER A 147 -12.03 -18.32 7.83
C SER A 147 -12.06 -17.00 7.03
N SER A 148 -13.14 -16.71 6.29
CA SER A 148 -13.30 -15.45 5.56
C SER A 148 -13.48 -14.25 6.50
N LYS A 149 -14.22 -14.44 7.61
CA LYS A 149 -14.36 -13.42 8.66
C LYS A 149 -13.03 -13.15 9.38
N VAL A 150 -12.22 -14.17 9.63
CA VAL A 150 -10.90 -14.00 10.26
C VAL A 150 -9.94 -13.28 9.30
N ALA A 151 -9.89 -13.66 8.01
CA ALA A 151 -9.04 -13.00 7.02
C ALA A 151 -9.41 -11.51 6.85
N THR A 152 -10.70 -11.20 6.77
CA THR A 152 -11.18 -9.80 6.70
C THR A 152 -10.88 -9.02 7.98
N ASN A 153 -11.00 -9.63 9.16
CA ASN A 153 -10.61 -8.99 10.42
C ASN A 153 -9.10 -8.73 10.50
N VAL A 154 -8.27 -9.67 10.03
CA VAL A 154 -6.82 -9.49 9.96
C VAL A 154 -6.46 -8.34 9.02
N LEU A 155 -7.08 -8.28 7.84
CA LEU A 155 -6.84 -7.18 6.90
C LEU A 155 -7.24 -5.82 7.50
N LYS A 156 -8.40 -5.75 8.18
CA LYS A 156 -8.83 -4.54 8.88
C LYS A 156 -7.81 -4.12 9.93
N LEU A 157 -7.31 -5.06 10.73
CA LEU A 157 -6.33 -4.77 11.76
C LEU A 157 -4.98 -4.30 11.18
N GLN A 158 -4.52 -4.94 10.10
CA GLN A 158 -3.33 -4.52 9.35
C GLN A 158 -3.48 -3.09 8.83
N ARG A 159 -4.64 -2.78 8.25
CA ARG A 159 -4.97 -1.43 7.77
C ARG A 159 -4.98 -0.41 8.91
N THR A 160 -5.67 -0.70 10.01
CA THR A 160 -5.68 0.20 11.17
C THR A 160 -4.27 0.47 11.70
N LYS A 161 -3.40 -0.55 11.76
CA LYS A 161 -2.00 -0.36 12.17
C LYS A 161 -1.20 0.48 11.19
N LEU A 162 -1.36 0.23 9.89
CA LEU A 162 -0.74 1.06 8.85
C LEU A 162 -1.19 2.51 8.99
N ASP A 163 -2.47 2.71 9.26
CA ASP A 163 -3.04 4.05 9.33
C ASP A 163 -2.53 4.84 10.53
N GLN A 164 -2.46 4.19 11.69
CA GLN A 164 -1.88 4.77 12.90
C GLN A 164 -0.40 5.09 12.74
N LEU A 165 0.37 4.18 12.10
CA LEU A 165 1.79 4.41 11.87
C LEU A 165 2.04 5.53 10.86
N ALA A 166 1.23 5.59 9.80
CA ALA A 166 1.28 6.68 8.83
C ALA A 166 0.97 8.03 9.49
N GLU A 167 -0.05 8.09 10.35
CA GLU A 167 -0.40 9.30 11.10
C GLU A 167 0.73 9.74 12.04
N ALA A 168 1.34 8.81 12.77
CA ALA A 168 2.49 9.11 13.64
C ALA A 168 3.69 9.65 12.86
N ILE A 169 4.00 9.05 11.71
CA ILE A 169 5.08 9.51 10.81
C ILE A 169 4.75 10.90 10.25
N MET A 170 3.49 11.14 9.84
CA MET A 170 3.06 12.45 9.35
C MET A 170 3.16 13.53 10.43
N ALA A 171 2.75 13.24 11.66
CA ALA A 171 2.84 14.17 12.78
C ALA A 171 4.30 14.58 13.05
N ASP A 172 5.22 13.61 13.02
CA ASP A 172 6.65 13.88 13.18
C ASP A 172 7.22 14.72 12.02
N PHE A 173 6.79 14.46 10.79
CA PHE A 173 7.17 15.28 9.63
C PHE A 173 6.64 16.71 9.72
N GLN A 174 5.41 16.90 10.18
CA GLN A 174 4.84 18.23 10.40
C GLN A 174 5.59 18.98 11.50
N GLN A 175 5.92 18.31 12.61
CA GLN A 175 6.68 18.89 13.71
C GLN A 175 8.10 19.30 13.28
N THR A 176 8.75 18.50 12.43
CA THR A 176 10.11 18.75 11.95
C THR A 176 10.16 19.62 10.69
N GLY A 177 9.00 19.94 10.08
CA GLY A 177 8.91 20.65 8.81
C GLY A 177 9.41 19.84 7.61
N PHE A 178 9.52 18.52 7.73
CA PHE A 178 10.03 17.66 6.66
C PHE A 178 9.01 17.53 5.52
N LYS A 179 9.45 17.90 4.31
CA LYS A 179 8.75 17.61 3.06
C LYS A 179 9.70 16.84 2.13
N MET A 180 9.22 15.74 1.57
CA MET A 180 9.97 15.00 0.57
C MET A 180 10.20 15.89 -0.67
N PRO A 181 11.45 16.05 -1.16
CA PRO A 181 11.73 16.86 -2.34
C PRO A 181 11.04 16.32 -3.60
N GLU A 182 10.48 17.22 -4.41
CA GLU A 182 9.80 16.93 -5.68
C GLU A 182 10.75 16.29 -6.73
N GLU A 183 12.06 16.52 -6.62
CA GLU A 183 13.07 16.02 -7.58
C GLU A 183 13.47 14.54 -7.42
N SER A 184 12.75 13.77 -6.59
CA SER A 184 12.96 12.32 -6.49
C SER A 184 12.51 11.54 -7.74
N SER A 185 11.97 12.25 -8.73
CA SER A 185 11.31 11.77 -9.95
C SER A 185 12.20 11.74 -11.19
N THR A 186 13.47 12.14 -11.10
CA THR A 186 14.36 12.06 -12.26
C THR A 186 14.76 10.61 -12.54
N ILE A 187 13.98 9.98 -13.42
CA ILE A 187 14.42 8.81 -14.18
C ILE A 187 15.60 9.29 -15.03
N VAL A 188 16.82 8.94 -14.61
CA VAL A 188 17.99 9.08 -15.48
C VAL A 188 17.95 7.87 -16.42
N PHE A 189 17.46 8.10 -17.63
CA PHE A 189 17.68 7.20 -18.77
C PHE A 189 19.11 7.36 -19.30
#